data_AF-A0A1Y3QY23-F1
#
_entry.id   AF-A0A1Y3QY23-F1
#
_cell.length_a   1.000
_cell.length_b   1.000
_cell.length_c   1.000
_cell.angle_alpha   90.00
_cell.angle_beta   90.00
_cell.angle_gamma   90.00
#
_symmetry.space_group_name_H-M   'P 1'
#
loop_
_entity.id
_entity.type
_entity.pdbx_description
1 polymer ?
#
loop_
_entity_poly.entity_id
_entity_poly.type
_entity_poly.pdbx_seq_one_letter_code
_entity_poly.pdbx_strand_id
1 'polypeptide(L)'
;MGLVSLGAMAGCEDDDRKSVRVPAAVQGAFGKMFPAASHVEWEDRGGYVVADFRSAGTVMQAWFDAAGKWHMTEEDISYAELPQAVRTAYEAGDYAAWHVDDVDKLQRNGQETVYVIEVEHAKQEFDLYYSEDGVLLREAADTDGNGDHGDMLPQELPKAVSDFIARKYPGARIIDAEREKGNTEVDIIFAGKALEVCFGTGGAWLWTKTELRLSEIPDVVRRALQSSQYGTWEIDDADLYESPDRVWYAFDMEDPRSEREATVRILGDGTLL
;
A
#
# COMPACT_ATOMS: atom_id res chain seq x y z
N MET A 1 65.66 -33.24 -11.20
CA MET A 1 65.77 -31.93 -11.88
C MET A 1 64.62 -31.80 -12.85
N GLY A 2 63.88 -30.71 -12.79
CA GLY A 2 62.90 -30.32 -13.81
C GLY A 2 61.45 -30.26 -13.35
N LEU A 3 61.12 -29.31 -12.48
CA LEU A 3 59.77 -28.71 -12.45
C LEU A 3 59.57 -27.95 -13.76
N VAL A 4 58.39 -28.06 -14.38
CA VAL A 4 57.87 -27.01 -15.25
C VAL A 4 56.51 -26.60 -14.69
N SER A 5 56.51 -25.37 -14.20
CA SER A 5 55.37 -24.60 -13.73
C SER A 5 54.51 -24.20 -14.93
N LEU A 6 53.19 -24.41 -14.86
CA LEU A 6 52.23 -23.70 -15.70
C LEU A 6 51.37 -22.83 -14.79
N GLY A 7 51.44 -21.53 -15.03
CA GLY A 7 50.92 -20.47 -14.18
C GLY A 7 49.40 -20.46 -14.06
N ALA A 8 48.95 -20.10 -12.87
CA ALA A 8 47.60 -19.69 -12.59
C ALA A 8 47.28 -18.39 -13.34
N MET A 9 46.21 -18.40 -14.12
CA MET A 9 45.48 -17.17 -14.44
C MET A 9 44.42 -17.01 -13.35
N ALA A 10 44.66 -16.09 -12.44
CA ALA A 10 43.65 -15.58 -11.53
C ALA A 10 42.68 -14.72 -12.36
N GLY A 11 41.55 -15.30 -12.75
CA GLY A 11 40.35 -14.53 -13.05
C GLY A 11 39.59 -14.36 -11.74
N CYS A 12 39.32 -13.12 -11.36
CA CYS A 12 38.52 -12.81 -10.18
C CYS A 12 37.12 -13.42 -10.34
N GLU A 13 36.80 -14.40 -9.51
CA GLU A 13 35.42 -14.79 -9.19
C GLU A 13 34.89 -13.77 -8.17
N ASP A 14 34.24 -12.71 -8.65
CA ASP A 14 33.26 -11.99 -7.85
C ASP A 14 31.99 -12.84 -7.85
N ASP A 15 31.93 -13.82 -6.94
CA ASP A 15 30.79 -14.73 -6.79
C ASP A 15 30.28 -14.68 -5.34
N ASP A 16 29.91 -13.47 -4.91
CA ASP A 16 29.25 -13.19 -3.62
C ASP A 16 27.71 -13.27 -3.73
N ARG A 17 27.17 -14.04 -4.69
CA ARG A 17 25.72 -14.35 -4.70
C ARG A 17 25.44 -15.39 -3.63
N LYS A 18 24.96 -14.95 -2.46
CA LYS A 18 24.46 -15.85 -1.40
C LYS A 18 23.44 -16.81 -2.01
N SER A 19 23.81 -18.09 -2.15
CA SER A 19 22.88 -19.10 -2.65
C SER A 19 21.76 -19.31 -1.62
N VAL A 20 20.55 -18.83 -1.92
CA VAL A 20 19.36 -19.04 -1.08
C VAL A 20 18.92 -20.50 -1.14
N ARG A 21 18.70 -21.10 0.03
CA ARG A 21 18.21 -22.48 0.11
C ARG A 21 16.70 -22.50 0.04
N VAL A 22 16.17 -22.65 -1.18
CA VAL A 22 14.72 -22.71 -1.43
C VAL A 22 14.12 -24.02 -0.88
N PRO A 23 13.12 -23.98 0.02
CA PRO A 23 12.42 -25.17 0.51
C PRO A 23 11.68 -25.92 -0.62
N ALA A 24 11.59 -27.25 -0.52
CA ALA A 24 10.90 -28.07 -1.51
C ALA A 24 9.40 -27.72 -1.66
N ALA A 25 8.77 -27.27 -0.57
CA ALA A 25 7.39 -26.81 -0.60
C ALA A 25 7.23 -25.53 -1.44
N VAL A 26 8.16 -24.59 -1.31
CA VAL A 26 8.20 -23.35 -2.11
C VAL A 26 8.44 -23.70 -3.59
N GLN A 27 9.42 -24.54 -3.89
CA GLN A 27 9.68 -24.98 -5.29
C GLN A 27 8.43 -25.62 -5.92
N GLY A 28 7.73 -26.47 -5.17
CA GLY A 28 6.51 -27.12 -5.63
C GLY A 28 5.35 -26.16 -5.84
N ALA A 29 5.16 -25.19 -4.94
CA ALA A 29 4.13 -24.16 -5.05
C ALA A 29 4.40 -23.24 -6.24
N PHE A 30 5.63 -22.71 -6.33
CA PHE A 30 6.08 -21.85 -7.42
C PHE A 30 5.94 -22.54 -8.79
N GLY A 31 6.46 -23.76 -8.95
CA GLY A 31 6.39 -24.47 -10.23
C GLY A 31 4.95 -24.82 -10.67
N LYS A 32 4.01 -24.91 -9.72
CA LYS A 32 2.59 -25.09 -10.01
C LYS A 32 1.92 -23.78 -10.45
N MET A 33 2.28 -22.66 -9.81
CA MET A 33 1.70 -21.34 -10.12
C MET A 33 2.28 -20.75 -11.40
N PHE A 34 3.59 -20.90 -11.61
CA PHE A 34 4.33 -20.30 -12.72
C PHE A 34 5.06 -21.36 -13.55
N PRO A 35 4.32 -22.28 -14.22
CA PRO A 35 4.93 -23.37 -14.98
C PRO A 35 5.74 -22.91 -16.21
N ALA A 36 5.56 -21.66 -16.65
CA ALA A 36 6.27 -21.04 -17.74
C ALA A 36 7.40 -20.09 -17.29
N ALA A 37 7.71 -20.04 -15.98
CA ALA A 37 8.75 -19.17 -15.44
C ALA A 37 10.13 -19.48 -16.03
N SER A 38 10.90 -18.43 -16.26
CA SER A 38 12.28 -18.47 -16.74
C SER A 38 13.12 -17.46 -15.98
N HIS A 39 14.44 -17.59 -16.02
CA HIS A 39 15.37 -16.66 -15.34
C HIS A 39 15.04 -16.49 -13.85
N VAL A 40 14.72 -17.60 -13.18
CA VAL A 40 14.30 -17.57 -11.77
C VAL A 40 15.51 -17.34 -10.88
N GLU A 41 15.47 -16.26 -10.12
CA GLU A 41 16.41 -15.91 -9.08
C GLU A 41 15.68 -15.92 -7.74
N TRP A 42 16.36 -16.32 -6.67
CA TRP A 42 15.73 -16.52 -5.36
C TRP A 42 16.44 -15.70 -4.30
N GLU A 43 15.64 -15.03 -3.48
CA GLU A 43 16.09 -14.20 -2.37
C GLU A 43 15.40 -14.62 -1.05
N ASP A 44 16.12 -14.48 0.07
CA ASP A 44 15.54 -14.57 1.41
C ASP A 44 15.31 -13.13 1.90
N ARG A 45 14.05 -12.72 2.11
CA ARG A 45 13.69 -11.36 2.53
C ARG A 45 12.69 -11.39 3.67
N GLY A 46 13.07 -10.90 4.85
CA GLY A 46 12.16 -10.76 5.99
C GLY A 46 11.50 -12.05 6.50
N GLY A 47 12.03 -13.23 6.20
CA GLY A 47 11.42 -14.53 6.51
C GLY A 47 10.57 -15.13 5.39
N TYR A 48 10.48 -14.44 4.24
CA TYR A 48 9.92 -14.92 3.00
C TYR A 48 11.03 -15.41 2.06
N VAL A 49 10.65 -16.33 1.18
CA VAL A 49 11.43 -16.80 0.04
C VAL A 49 10.80 -16.19 -1.21
N VAL A 50 11.53 -15.27 -1.83
CA VAL A 50 11.07 -14.44 -2.94
C VAL A 50 11.68 -14.95 -4.24
N ALA A 51 10.85 -15.13 -5.26
CA ALA A 51 11.29 -15.48 -6.61
C ALA A 51 11.16 -14.28 -7.53
N ASP A 52 12.27 -13.80 -8.08
CA ASP A 52 12.30 -12.89 -9.23
C ASP A 52 12.41 -13.73 -10.51
N PHE A 53 11.51 -13.51 -11.47
CA PHE A 53 11.47 -14.33 -12.67
C PHE A 53 10.84 -13.59 -13.84
N ARG A 54 10.95 -14.19 -15.03
CA ARG A 54 10.20 -13.80 -16.22
C ARG A 54 9.14 -14.82 -16.56
N SER A 55 7.92 -14.36 -16.82
CA SER A 55 6.81 -15.18 -17.31
C SER A 55 6.13 -14.47 -18.48
N ALA A 56 5.99 -15.15 -19.62
CA ALA A 56 5.41 -14.58 -20.85
C ALA A 56 6.04 -13.26 -21.34
N GLY A 57 7.28 -12.94 -20.92
CA GLY A 57 7.99 -11.70 -21.27
C GLY A 57 7.98 -10.66 -20.15
N THR A 58 7.03 -10.77 -19.22
CA THR A 58 6.84 -9.89 -18.07
C THR A 58 7.80 -10.22 -16.93
N VAL A 59 8.32 -9.20 -16.26
CA VAL A 59 9.07 -9.33 -15.00
C VAL A 59 8.05 -9.53 -13.88
N MET A 60 8.31 -10.50 -13.01
CA MET A 60 7.42 -10.80 -11.89
C MET A 60 8.24 -11.13 -10.65
N GLN A 61 7.68 -10.79 -9.49
CA GLN A 61 8.19 -11.18 -8.20
C GLN A 61 7.11 -11.97 -7.46
N ALA A 62 7.45 -13.11 -6.85
CA ALA A 62 6.49 -13.93 -6.10
C ALA A 62 7.01 -14.30 -4.72
N TRP A 63 6.19 -14.01 -3.71
CA TRP A 63 6.53 -14.12 -2.30
C TRP A 63 5.88 -15.35 -1.66
N PHE A 64 6.71 -16.20 -1.06
CA PHE A 64 6.26 -17.40 -0.36
C PHE A 64 6.82 -17.45 1.06
N ASP A 65 6.08 -18.04 2.00
CA ASP A 65 6.69 -18.47 3.26
C ASP A 65 7.44 -19.80 3.10
N ALA A 66 8.19 -20.20 4.13
CA ALA A 66 8.96 -21.45 4.12
C ALA A 66 8.10 -22.73 3.97
N ALA A 67 6.78 -22.64 4.23
CA ALA A 67 5.83 -23.73 4.03
C ALA A 67 5.29 -23.79 2.59
N GLY A 68 5.69 -22.85 1.72
CA GLY A 68 5.22 -22.75 0.35
C GLY A 68 3.84 -22.10 0.22
N LYS A 69 3.34 -21.41 1.25
CA LYS A 69 2.14 -20.58 1.13
C LYS A 69 2.51 -19.34 0.33
N TRP A 70 1.76 -19.08 -0.73
CA TRP A 70 1.84 -17.85 -1.51
C TRP A 70 1.19 -16.69 -0.76
N HIS A 71 1.85 -15.53 -0.78
CA HIS A 71 1.39 -14.30 -0.14
C HIS A 71 1.12 -13.21 -1.17
N MET A 72 2.08 -12.96 -2.06
CA MET A 72 1.98 -11.89 -3.05
C MET A 72 2.64 -12.29 -4.37
N THR A 73 2.09 -11.79 -5.47
CA THR A 73 2.77 -11.68 -6.75
C THR A 73 2.66 -10.25 -7.24
N GLU A 74 3.82 -9.69 -7.56
CA GLU A 74 3.98 -8.43 -8.27
C GLU A 74 4.27 -8.73 -9.73
N GLU A 75 3.66 -7.95 -10.60
CA GLU A 75 3.73 -8.06 -12.05
C GLU A 75 3.96 -6.65 -12.59
N ASP A 76 5.13 -6.43 -13.19
CA ASP A 76 5.44 -5.22 -13.97
C ASP A 76 4.50 -5.20 -15.18
N ILE A 77 3.67 -4.16 -15.28
CA ILE A 77 2.72 -4.00 -16.38
C ILE A 77 2.93 -2.64 -17.05
N SER A 78 2.58 -2.54 -18.33
CA SER A 78 2.57 -1.24 -18.96
C SER A 78 1.38 -0.39 -18.49
N TYR A 79 1.53 0.93 -18.49
CA TYR A 79 0.41 1.87 -18.27
C TYR A 79 -0.81 1.60 -19.18
N ALA A 80 -0.58 1.03 -20.38
CA ALA A 80 -1.66 0.66 -21.29
C ALA A 80 -2.54 -0.50 -20.78
N GLU A 81 -1.99 -1.37 -19.94
CA GLU A 81 -2.63 -2.55 -19.36
C GLU A 81 -3.44 -2.24 -18.09
N LEU A 82 -3.29 -1.03 -17.53
CA LEU A 82 -4.12 -0.57 -16.42
C LEU A 82 -5.62 -0.66 -16.76
N PRO A 83 -6.46 -1.05 -15.77
CA PRO A 83 -7.89 -0.93 -15.89
C PRO A 83 -8.30 0.49 -16.27
N GLN A 84 -9.34 0.63 -17.09
CA GLN A 84 -9.80 1.95 -17.53
C GLN A 84 -10.19 2.84 -16.36
N ALA A 85 -10.76 2.27 -15.29
CA ALA A 85 -11.14 3.01 -14.10
C ALA A 85 -9.91 3.60 -13.37
N VAL A 86 -8.85 2.80 -13.21
CA VAL A 86 -7.58 3.26 -12.62
C VAL A 86 -6.98 4.42 -13.41
N ARG A 87 -6.85 4.28 -14.73
CA ARG A 87 -6.35 5.38 -15.58
C ARG A 87 -7.20 6.64 -15.47
N THR A 88 -8.52 6.48 -15.49
CA THR A 88 -9.44 7.62 -15.38
C THR A 88 -9.30 8.33 -14.03
N ALA A 89 -9.10 7.57 -12.96
CA ALA A 89 -8.89 8.12 -11.62
C ALA A 89 -7.55 8.87 -11.54
N TYR A 90 -6.45 8.24 -11.99
CA TYR A 90 -5.13 8.86 -12.05
C TYR A 90 -5.12 10.14 -12.89
N GLU A 91 -5.66 10.11 -14.12
CA GLU A 91 -5.71 11.25 -15.03
C GLU A 91 -6.60 12.41 -14.53
N ALA A 92 -7.45 12.16 -13.53
CA ALA A 92 -8.28 13.16 -12.88
C ALA A 92 -7.70 13.66 -11.53
N GLY A 93 -6.65 13.01 -11.02
CA GLY A 93 -6.01 13.32 -9.74
C GLY A 93 -4.92 14.37 -9.83
N ASP A 94 -4.33 14.71 -8.68
CA ASP A 94 -3.36 15.81 -8.55
C ASP A 94 -2.01 15.51 -9.23
N TYR A 95 -1.74 14.23 -9.47
CA TYR A 95 -0.52 13.72 -10.10
C TYR A 95 -0.65 13.52 -11.62
N ALA A 96 -1.79 13.88 -12.24
CA ALA A 96 -2.05 13.62 -13.66
C ALA A 96 -1.03 14.25 -14.63
N ALA A 97 -0.29 15.26 -14.19
CA ALA A 97 0.75 15.93 -14.98
C ALA A 97 2.18 15.42 -14.69
N TRP A 98 2.34 14.50 -13.74
CA TRP A 98 3.63 13.93 -13.36
C TRP A 98 4.07 12.86 -14.37
N HIS A 99 5.36 12.57 -14.44
CA HIS A 99 5.86 11.47 -15.25
C HIS A 99 5.48 10.16 -14.57
N VAL A 100 5.09 9.14 -15.34
CA VAL A 100 4.89 7.78 -14.84
C VAL A 100 6.16 7.01 -15.17
N ASP A 101 6.83 6.51 -14.14
CA ASP A 101 8.09 5.76 -14.27
C ASP A 101 7.81 4.27 -14.43
N ASP A 102 7.05 3.70 -13.51
CA ASP A 102 6.65 2.29 -13.54
C ASP A 102 5.19 2.07 -13.11
N VAL A 103 4.67 0.90 -13.46
CA VAL A 103 3.34 0.46 -13.04
C VAL A 103 3.36 -1.00 -12.65
N ASP A 104 2.99 -1.26 -11.39
CA ASP A 104 2.90 -2.62 -10.87
C ASP A 104 1.46 -3.06 -10.66
N LYS A 105 1.27 -4.37 -10.75
CA LYS A 105 0.05 -5.05 -10.31
C LYS A 105 0.36 -6.05 -9.22
N LEU A 106 -0.24 -5.81 -8.06
CA LEU A 106 -0.12 -6.64 -6.86
C LEU A 106 -1.33 -7.56 -6.71
N GLN A 107 -1.08 -8.87 -6.79
CA GLN A 107 -2.05 -9.89 -6.45
C GLN A 107 -1.70 -10.50 -5.09
N ARG A 108 -2.66 -10.53 -4.18
CA ARG A 108 -2.42 -10.96 -2.79
C ARG A 108 -3.49 -11.94 -2.32
N ASN A 109 -3.09 -12.89 -1.48
CA ASN A 109 -3.96 -14.00 -1.09
C ASN A 109 -5.19 -13.54 -0.29
N GLY A 110 -6.37 -13.58 -0.91
CA GLY A 110 -7.64 -13.24 -0.26
C GLY A 110 -7.87 -11.74 -0.06
N GLN A 111 -7.05 -10.90 -0.71
CA GLN A 111 -7.15 -9.44 -0.67
C GLN A 111 -7.41 -8.87 -2.08
N GLU A 112 -7.70 -7.58 -2.12
CA GLU A 112 -7.92 -6.82 -3.35
C GLU A 112 -6.66 -6.77 -4.25
N THR A 113 -6.87 -6.84 -5.57
CA THR A 113 -5.81 -6.54 -6.54
C THR A 113 -5.52 -5.06 -6.49
N VAL A 114 -4.25 -4.70 -6.32
CA VAL A 114 -3.81 -3.31 -6.25
C VAL A 114 -2.93 -3.00 -7.45
N TYR A 115 -3.11 -1.82 -8.00
CA TYR A 115 -2.29 -1.25 -9.06
C TYR A 115 -1.49 -0.11 -8.47
N VAL A 116 -0.17 -0.13 -8.61
CA VAL A 116 0.70 0.93 -8.15
C VAL A 116 1.16 1.71 -9.37
N ILE A 117 1.04 3.04 -9.31
CA ILE A 117 1.60 3.93 -10.34
C ILE A 117 2.66 4.76 -9.64
N GLU A 118 3.91 4.51 -9.97
CA GLU A 118 5.04 5.31 -9.53
C GLU A 118 5.10 6.57 -10.41
N VAL A 119 5.13 7.74 -9.76
CA VAL A 119 5.15 9.02 -10.45
C VAL A 119 6.22 9.97 -9.93
N GLU A 120 7.00 10.55 -10.85
CA GLU A 120 8.00 11.54 -10.53
C GLU A 120 7.69 12.95 -11.06
N HIS A 121 8.08 13.95 -10.27
CA HIS A 121 8.22 15.32 -10.73
C HIS A 121 9.40 16.00 -10.02
N ALA A 122 10.42 16.31 -10.81
CA ALA A 122 11.67 16.94 -10.40
C ALA A 122 12.53 16.11 -9.41
N LYS A 123 12.20 16.13 -8.12
CA LYS A 123 12.94 15.38 -7.07
C LYS A 123 11.98 14.64 -6.13
N GLN A 124 10.70 14.67 -6.46
CA GLN A 124 9.64 14.04 -5.71
C GLN A 124 9.18 12.85 -6.51
N GLU A 125 8.96 11.75 -5.81
CA GLU A 125 8.53 10.47 -6.35
C GLU A 125 7.47 9.95 -5.38
N PHE A 126 6.38 9.43 -5.94
CA PHE A 126 5.25 8.93 -5.17
C PHE A 126 4.72 7.65 -5.78
N ASP A 127 4.39 6.70 -4.91
CA ASP A 127 3.59 5.53 -5.25
C ASP A 127 2.11 5.79 -4.98
N LEU A 128 1.31 5.67 -6.04
CA LEU A 128 -0.14 5.82 -5.99
C LEU A 128 -0.81 4.45 -6.08
N TYR A 129 -1.44 4.01 -4.99
CA TYR A 129 -2.06 2.70 -4.90
C TYR A 129 -3.53 2.79 -5.24
N TYR A 130 -3.95 2.10 -6.29
CA TYR A 130 -5.34 2.04 -6.75
C TYR A 130 -5.92 0.64 -6.66
N SER A 131 -7.21 0.56 -6.35
CA SER A 131 -8.01 -0.64 -6.59
C SER A 131 -8.39 -0.78 -8.06
N GLU A 132 -8.80 -1.98 -8.48
CA GLU A 132 -9.18 -2.25 -9.89
C GLU A 132 -10.29 -1.32 -10.43
N ASP A 133 -11.20 -0.85 -9.57
CA ASP A 133 -12.28 0.08 -9.91
C ASP A 133 -11.91 1.57 -9.71
N GLY A 134 -10.63 1.88 -9.51
CA GLY A 134 -10.09 3.24 -9.52
C GLY A 134 -10.29 4.03 -8.23
N VAL A 135 -10.56 3.37 -7.09
CA VAL A 135 -10.47 4.04 -5.77
C VAL A 135 -8.99 4.15 -5.41
N LEU A 136 -8.53 5.38 -5.15
CA LEU A 136 -7.21 5.66 -4.59
C LEU A 136 -7.20 5.19 -3.13
N LEU A 137 -6.19 4.40 -2.77
CA LEU A 137 -6.08 3.68 -1.50
C LEU A 137 -5.03 4.29 -0.60
N ARG A 138 -3.90 4.68 -1.18
CA ARG A 138 -2.75 5.26 -0.49
C ARG A 138 -1.94 6.09 -1.47
N GLU A 139 -1.36 7.15 -0.95
CA GLU A 139 -0.27 7.91 -1.56
C GLU A 139 0.93 7.78 -0.64
N ALA A 140 2.07 7.30 -1.14
CA ALA A 140 3.29 7.17 -0.36
C ALA A 140 4.43 7.87 -1.08
N ALA A 141 5.18 8.72 -0.37
CA ALA A 141 6.40 9.27 -0.94
C ALA A 141 7.43 8.14 -1.09
N ASP A 142 7.91 7.90 -2.31
CA ASP A 142 9.05 7.02 -2.50
C ASP A 142 10.32 7.79 -2.11
N THR A 143 11.01 7.28 -1.10
CA THR A 143 12.21 7.93 -0.54
C THR A 143 13.42 7.00 -0.49
N ASP A 144 13.26 5.72 -0.81
CA ASP A 144 14.34 4.74 -0.76
C ASP A 144 14.54 3.98 -2.07
N GLY A 145 13.67 4.16 -3.07
CA GLY A 145 13.78 3.57 -4.41
C GLY A 145 13.71 2.05 -4.38
N ASN A 146 13.09 1.47 -3.33
CA ASN A 146 12.92 0.04 -3.18
C ASN A 146 11.49 -0.36 -3.59
N GLY A 147 11.24 -0.48 -4.89
CA GLY A 147 9.94 -0.83 -5.48
C GLY A 147 9.52 -2.30 -5.32
N ASP A 148 9.81 -2.96 -4.19
CA ASP A 148 9.46 -4.38 -3.99
C ASP A 148 8.11 -4.62 -3.29
N HIS A 149 7.37 -3.53 -2.99
CA HIS A 149 6.07 -3.47 -2.34
C HIS A 149 5.91 -4.45 -1.16
N GLY A 150 7.01 -4.77 -0.45
CA GLY A 150 7.02 -5.74 0.63
C GLY A 150 6.18 -5.29 1.85
N ASP A 151 5.93 -3.99 1.95
CA ASP A 151 5.00 -3.39 2.91
C ASP A 151 3.54 -3.80 2.65
N MET A 152 3.18 -4.15 1.41
CA MET A 152 1.84 -4.59 1.01
C MET A 152 1.60 -6.10 1.21
N LEU A 153 2.51 -6.83 1.86
CA LEU A 153 2.36 -8.26 2.13
C LEU A 153 1.15 -8.54 3.05
N PRO A 154 0.23 -9.45 2.66
CA PRO A 154 -1.01 -9.66 3.39
C PRO A 154 -0.76 -10.16 4.82
N GLN A 155 -1.31 -9.44 5.80
CA GLN A 155 -1.36 -9.91 7.18
C GLN A 155 -2.62 -10.74 7.45
N GLU A 156 -2.45 -11.86 8.17
CA GLU A 156 -3.61 -12.63 8.63
C GLU A 156 -4.39 -11.87 9.71
N LEU A 157 -5.62 -11.48 9.36
CA LEU A 157 -6.52 -10.81 10.29
C LEU A 157 -7.07 -11.77 11.35
N PRO A 158 -7.06 -11.38 12.64
CA PRO A 158 -7.79 -12.13 13.67
C PRO A 158 -9.27 -12.28 13.29
N LYS A 159 -9.83 -13.47 13.51
CA LYS A 159 -11.24 -13.76 13.17
C LYS A 159 -12.24 -12.75 13.73
N ALA A 160 -11.99 -12.23 14.94
CA ALA A 160 -12.87 -11.24 15.56
C ALA A 160 -12.92 -9.92 14.77
N VAL A 161 -11.79 -9.51 14.19
CA VAL A 161 -11.65 -8.31 13.35
C VAL A 161 -12.36 -8.52 12.03
N SER A 162 -12.07 -9.61 11.32
CA SER A 162 -12.72 -9.91 10.04
C SER A 162 -14.24 -10.11 10.19
N ASP A 163 -14.70 -10.77 11.26
CA ASP A 163 -16.13 -10.89 11.56
C ASP A 163 -16.77 -9.51 11.88
N PHE A 164 -16.06 -8.60 12.54
CA PHE A 164 -16.56 -7.25 12.80
C PHE A 164 -16.74 -6.47 11.50
N ILE A 165 -15.71 -6.45 10.65
CA ILE A 165 -15.74 -5.77 9.35
C ILE A 165 -16.89 -6.31 8.51
N ALA A 166 -17.03 -7.63 8.38
CA ALA A 166 -18.10 -8.24 7.60
C ALA A 166 -19.51 -7.89 8.11
N ARG A 167 -19.67 -7.61 9.42
CA ARG A 167 -20.95 -7.20 10.02
C ARG A 167 -21.23 -5.70 9.88
N LYS A 168 -20.24 -4.84 10.13
CA LYS A 168 -20.41 -3.38 10.10
C LYS A 168 -20.36 -2.84 8.66
N TYR A 169 -19.54 -3.45 7.81
CA TYR A 169 -19.28 -3.06 6.42
C TYR A 169 -19.55 -4.25 5.48
N PRO A 170 -20.82 -4.65 5.30
CA PRO A 170 -21.16 -5.80 4.48
C PRO A 170 -20.76 -5.57 3.02
N GLY A 171 -19.87 -6.41 2.50
CA GLY A 171 -19.32 -6.27 1.15
C GLY A 171 -18.06 -5.40 1.06
N ALA A 172 -17.49 -4.99 2.19
CA ALA A 172 -16.17 -4.37 2.19
C ALA A 172 -15.10 -5.31 1.62
N ARG A 173 -14.17 -4.73 0.86
CA ARG A 173 -12.98 -5.40 0.34
C ARG A 173 -11.81 -5.02 1.23
N ILE A 174 -11.08 -6.01 1.75
CA ILE A 174 -9.91 -5.76 2.59
C ILE A 174 -8.71 -5.52 1.68
N ILE A 175 -8.01 -4.41 1.92
CA ILE A 175 -6.87 -3.95 1.13
C ILE A 175 -5.59 -4.36 1.82
N ASP A 176 -5.44 -3.94 3.07
CA ASP A 176 -4.30 -4.29 3.89
C ASP A 176 -4.66 -4.27 5.39
N ALA A 177 -3.76 -4.78 6.22
CA ALA A 177 -3.89 -4.69 7.66
C ALA A 177 -2.52 -4.56 8.35
N GLU A 178 -2.32 -3.44 9.03
CA GLU A 178 -1.09 -3.14 9.73
C GLU A 178 -1.22 -3.26 11.25
N ARG A 179 -0.11 -3.58 11.92
CA ARG A 179 -0.04 -3.57 13.39
C ARG A 179 0.86 -2.45 13.86
N GLU A 180 0.29 -1.32 14.21
CA GLU A 180 1.04 -0.21 14.78
C GLU A 180 0.76 -0.07 16.30
N LYS A 181 1.82 0.03 17.11
CA LYS A 181 1.76 0.38 18.55
C LYS A 181 0.74 -0.43 19.38
N GLY A 182 0.43 -1.67 18.96
CA GLY A 182 -0.52 -2.56 19.64
C GLY A 182 -1.96 -2.49 19.13
N ASN A 183 -2.24 -1.62 18.17
CA ASN A 183 -3.47 -1.59 17.39
C ASN A 183 -3.35 -2.48 16.15
N THR A 184 -4.47 -2.72 15.50
CA THR A 184 -4.58 -3.31 14.17
C THR A 184 -5.42 -2.36 13.34
N GLU A 185 -4.83 -1.76 12.34
CA GLU A 185 -5.48 -0.86 11.39
C GLU A 185 -5.74 -1.65 10.13
N VAL A 186 -6.97 -1.59 9.62
CA VAL A 186 -7.40 -2.39 8.49
C VAL A 186 -7.97 -1.47 7.44
N ASP A 187 -7.28 -1.40 6.31
CA ASP A 187 -7.74 -0.65 5.16
C ASP A 187 -8.76 -1.47 4.39
N ILE A 188 -9.90 -0.84 4.15
CA ILE A 188 -11.01 -1.44 3.42
C ILE A 188 -11.53 -0.48 2.36
N ILE A 189 -12.07 -1.04 1.28
CA ILE A 189 -12.96 -0.30 0.40
C ILE A 189 -14.39 -0.64 0.76
N PHE A 190 -15.18 0.37 1.09
CA PHE A 190 -16.59 0.24 1.37
C PHE A 190 -17.38 1.36 0.70
N ALA A 191 -18.45 0.99 -0.03
CA ALA A 191 -19.30 1.93 -0.75
C ALA A 191 -18.53 2.90 -1.69
N GLY A 192 -17.45 2.43 -2.32
CA GLY A 192 -16.63 3.20 -3.26
C GLY A 192 -15.65 4.18 -2.61
N LYS A 193 -15.39 4.03 -1.30
CA LYS A 193 -14.42 4.84 -0.55
C LYS A 193 -13.39 3.95 0.15
N ALA A 194 -12.17 4.45 0.27
CA ALA A 194 -11.16 3.89 1.17
C ALA A 194 -11.47 4.32 2.62
N LEU A 195 -11.44 3.36 3.53
CA LEU A 195 -11.67 3.55 4.97
C LEU A 195 -10.57 2.81 5.72
N GLU A 196 -10.10 3.40 6.81
CA GLU A 196 -9.17 2.75 7.74
C GLU A 196 -9.92 2.41 9.03
N VAL A 197 -9.99 1.13 9.38
CA VAL A 197 -10.71 0.63 10.56
C VAL A 197 -9.71 0.20 11.62
N CYS A 198 -9.63 0.95 12.72
CA CYS A 198 -8.69 0.68 13.79
C CYS A 198 -9.30 -0.15 14.92
N PHE A 199 -8.55 -1.16 15.35
CA PHE A 199 -8.88 -2.07 16.44
C PHE A 199 -7.78 -2.06 17.49
N GLY A 200 -8.17 -1.99 18.76
CA GLY A 200 -7.27 -2.15 19.89
C GLY A 200 -7.06 -3.63 20.25
N THR A 201 -6.42 -3.85 21.39
CA THR A 201 -6.18 -5.20 21.94
C THR A 201 -7.47 -6.01 22.04
N GLY A 202 -7.43 -7.26 21.57
CA GLY A 202 -8.58 -8.17 21.58
C GLY A 202 -9.60 -7.93 20.46
N GLY A 203 -9.31 -7.05 19.50
CA GLY A 203 -10.21 -6.75 18.38
C GLY A 203 -11.33 -5.79 18.75
N ALA A 204 -11.13 -4.94 19.77
CA ALA A 204 -12.07 -3.89 20.13
C ALA A 204 -12.00 -2.76 19.09
N TRP A 205 -13.11 -2.50 18.39
CA TRP A 205 -13.19 -1.38 17.44
C TRP A 205 -12.98 -0.05 18.18
N LEU A 206 -11.99 0.72 17.74
CA LEU A 206 -11.64 2.02 18.31
C LEU A 206 -12.25 3.15 17.48
N TRP A 207 -11.98 3.14 16.18
CA TRP A 207 -12.52 4.12 15.26
C TRP A 207 -12.49 3.63 13.81
N THR A 208 -13.20 4.34 12.95
CA THR A 208 -13.06 4.26 11.50
C THR A 208 -12.80 5.67 10.98
N LYS A 209 -11.77 5.80 10.15
CA LYS A 209 -11.42 7.02 9.43
C LYS A 209 -11.94 6.91 8.00
N THR A 210 -12.46 8.01 7.47
CA THR A 210 -12.89 8.12 6.07
C THR A 210 -12.50 9.50 5.58
N GLU A 211 -11.64 9.55 4.57
CA GLU A 211 -11.27 10.80 3.93
C GLU A 211 -12.50 11.44 3.26
N LEU A 212 -12.62 12.75 3.37
CA LEU A 212 -13.73 13.53 2.88
C LEU A 212 -13.27 14.54 1.83
N ARG A 213 -14.02 14.60 0.73
CA ARG A 213 -13.93 15.75 -0.15
C ARG A 213 -14.46 16.98 0.56
N LEU A 214 -13.92 18.15 0.23
CA LEU A 214 -14.41 19.41 0.77
C LEU A 214 -15.92 19.62 0.57
N SER A 215 -16.53 19.05 -0.48
CA SER A 215 -17.98 19.10 -0.73
C SER A 215 -18.81 18.24 0.21
N GLU A 216 -18.20 17.25 0.87
CA GLU A 216 -18.86 16.30 1.76
C GLU A 216 -18.91 16.79 3.21
N ILE A 217 -18.12 17.81 3.54
CA ILE A 217 -18.12 18.45 4.86
C ILE A 217 -19.48 19.15 5.10
N PRO A 218 -20.20 18.83 6.20
CA PRO A 218 -21.45 19.49 6.53
C PRO A 218 -21.28 21.00 6.74
N ASP A 219 -22.27 21.77 6.31
CA ASP A 219 -22.29 23.25 6.44
C ASP A 219 -22.03 23.74 7.86
N VAL A 220 -22.57 23.06 8.87
CA VAL A 220 -22.39 23.44 10.27
C VAL A 220 -20.93 23.31 10.72
N VAL A 221 -20.26 22.22 10.31
CA VAL A 221 -18.85 21.96 10.59
C VAL A 221 -17.97 22.96 9.84
N ARG A 222 -18.25 23.18 8.54
CA ARG A 222 -17.53 24.15 7.71
C ARG A 222 -17.60 25.56 8.31
N ARG A 223 -18.78 26.01 8.74
CA ARG A 223 -18.97 27.33 9.35
C ARG A 223 -18.25 27.44 10.70
N ALA A 224 -18.25 26.37 11.50
CA ALA A 224 -17.51 26.34 12.76
C ALA A 224 -16.00 26.49 12.54
N LEU A 225 -15.43 25.75 11.57
CA LEU A 225 -14.02 25.87 11.18
C LEU A 225 -13.69 27.28 10.70
N GLN A 226 -14.50 27.83 9.79
CA GLN A 226 -14.35 29.20 9.25
C GLN A 226 -14.44 30.29 10.32
N SER A 227 -15.18 30.05 11.41
CA SER A 227 -15.33 31.00 12.51
C SER A 227 -14.25 30.84 13.59
N SER A 228 -13.39 29.81 13.48
CA SER A 228 -12.31 29.54 14.41
C SER A 228 -11.09 30.42 14.15
N GLN A 229 -10.05 30.29 14.99
CA GLN A 229 -8.76 30.95 14.77
C GLN A 229 -8.03 30.47 13.50
N TYR A 230 -8.47 29.36 12.91
CA TYR A 230 -7.92 28.76 11.70
C TYR A 230 -8.75 29.10 10.45
N GLY A 231 -9.76 29.98 10.55
CA GLY A 231 -10.67 30.26 9.43
C GLY A 231 -10.04 30.91 8.19
N THR A 232 -8.77 31.32 8.26
CA THR A 232 -7.98 31.83 7.13
C THR A 232 -6.87 30.88 6.69
N TRP A 233 -6.78 29.69 7.29
CA TRP A 233 -5.82 28.65 6.93
C TRP A 233 -6.42 27.78 5.83
N GLU A 234 -5.56 27.12 5.07
CA GLU A 234 -5.96 26.19 4.01
C GLU A 234 -6.21 24.82 4.63
N ILE A 235 -7.21 24.10 4.10
CA ILE A 235 -7.47 22.71 4.50
C ILE A 235 -6.60 21.86 3.58
N ASP A 236 -5.65 21.15 4.16
CA ASP A 236 -4.82 20.18 3.46
C ASP A 236 -5.58 18.85 3.36
N ASP A 237 -6.03 18.33 4.51
CA ASP A 237 -6.84 17.11 4.59
C ASP A 237 -8.09 17.28 5.47
N ALA A 238 -9.13 16.50 5.17
CA ALA A 238 -10.37 16.45 5.91
C ALA A 238 -10.85 15.00 6.11
N ASP A 239 -10.89 14.55 7.36
CA ASP A 239 -11.32 13.21 7.73
C ASP A 239 -12.65 13.21 8.51
N LEU A 240 -13.46 12.18 8.28
CA LEU A 240 -14.52 11.75 9.19
C LEU A 240 -14.02 10.61 10.08
N TYR A 241 -14.12 10.79 11.39
CA TYR A 241 -13.90 9.73 12.36
C TYR A 241 -15.22 9.30 13.00
N GLU A 242 -15.46 8.00 13.01
CA GLU A 242 -16.51 7.34 13.80
C GLU A 242 -15.88 6.46 14.87
N SER A 243 -16.27 6.62 16.14
CA SER A 243 -15.90 5.73 17.26
C SER A 243 -17.15 5.18 17.94
N PRO A 244 -17.01 4.26 18.92
CA PRO A 244 -18.15 3.81 19.72
C PRO A 244 -18.88 4.93 20.48
N ASP A 245 -18.19 6.02 20.83
CA ASP A 245 -18.72 7.08 21.68
C ASP A 245 -19.07 8.37 20.93
N ARG A 246 -18.48 8.62 19.75
CA ARG A 246 -18.67 9.90 19.04
C ARG A 246 -18.35 9.81 17.55
N VAL A 247 -18.77 10.87 16.86
CA VAL A 247 -18.40 11.15 15.47
C VAL A 247 -17.83 12.56 15.41
N TRP A 248 -16.67 12.74 14.79
CA TRP A 248 -16.04 14.05 14.61
C TRP A 248 -15.36 14.16 13.26
N TYR A 249 -15.12 15.40 12.85
CA TYR A 249 -14.37 15.77 11.67
C TYR A 249 -13.00 16.25 12.13
N ALA A 250 -11.93 15.79 11.50
CA ALA A 250 -10.58 16.29 11.70
C ALA A 250 -10.14 17.02 10.43
N PHE A 251 -9.50 18.17 10.59
CA PHE A 251 -8.98 18.98 9.48
C PHE A 251 -7.52 19.26 9.75
N ASP A 252 -6.64 18.84 8.85
CA ASP A 252 -5.27 19.29 8.87
C ASP A 252 -5.20 20.63 8.15
N MET A 253 -4.77 21.65 8.89
CA MET A 253 -4.82 23.04 8.46
C MET A 253 -3.41 23.56 8.29
N GLU A 254 -3.15 24.24 7.17
CA GLU A 254 -1.87 24.90 6.89
C GLU A 254 -2.02 26.43 6.90
N ASP A 255 -1.10 27.13 7.57
CA ASP A 255 -1.04 28.59 7.51
C ASP A 255 -0.39 29.01 6.18
N PRO A 256 -1.11 29.64 5.22
CA PRO A 256 -0.53 30.00 3.92
C PRO A 256 0.59 31.06 4.01
N ARG A 257 0.89 31.57 5.22
CA ARG A 257 1.91 32.58 5.48
C ARG A 257 3.11 32.05 6.27
N SER A 258 3.11 30.78 6.68
CA SER A 258 4.20 30.16 7.45
C SER A 258 4.16 28.63 7.41
N GLU A 259 5.22 27.95 7.85
CA GLU A 259 5.26 26.49 7.99
C GLU A 259 4.48 25.97 9.22
N ARG A 260 3.35 26.59 9.55
CA ARG A 260 2.56 26.22 10.72
C ARG A 260 1.40 25.34 10.29
N GLU A 261 1.29 24.20 10.94
CA GLU A 261 0.21 23.25 10.76
C GLU A 261 -0.59 23.06 12.05
N ALA A 262 -1.85 22.65 11.91
CA ALA A 262 -2.69 22.29 13.04
C ALA A 262 -3.82 21.33 12.64
N THR A 263 -4.01 20.26 13.41
CA THR A 263 -5.21 19.44 13.33
C THR A 263 -6.35 20.04 14.14
N VAL A 264 -7.44 20.44 13.49
CA VAL A 264 -8.65 20.97 14.13
C VAL A 264 -9.72 19.88 14.17
N ARG A 265 -10.27 19.58 15.36
CA ARG A 265 -11.34 18.59 15.51
C ARG A 265 -12.67 19.24 15.84
N ILE A 266 -13.73 18.86 15.12
CA ILE A 266 -15.06 19.45 15.24
C ILE A 266 -16.13 18.34 15.29
N LEU A 267 -17.03 18.40 16.27
CA LEU A 267 -18.19 17.50 16.33
C LEU A 267 -19.21 17.85 15.24
N GLY A 268 -20.11 16.90 14.91
CA GLY A 268 -21.13 17.10 13.88
C GLY A 268 -22.12 18.25 14.14
N ASP A 269 -22.17 18.80 15.36
CA ASP A 269 -22.97 19.99 15.70
C ASP A 269 -22.19 21.32 15.60
N GLY A 270 -20.92 21.28 15.19
CA GLY A 270 -20.04 22.44 15.06
C GLY A 270 -19.20 22.76 16.31
N THR A 271 -19.27 21.95 17.38
CA THR A 271 -18.45 22.16 18.58
C THR A 271 -16.99 21.78 18.32
N LEU A 272 -16.05 22.70 18.56
CA LEU A 272 -14.60 22.42 18.53
C LEU A 272 -14.18 21.59 19.75
N LEU A 273 -13.28 20.62 19.55
CA LEU A 273 -12.72 19.73 20.57
C LEU A 273 -11.34 20.16 21.07
#